data_AF-A0A8B3S2I1-F1
#
_entry.id   AF-A0A8B3S2I1-F1
#
_cell.length_a   1.000
_cell.length_b   1.000
_cell.length_c   1.000
_cell.angle_alpha   90.00
_cell.angle_beta   90.00
_cell.angle_gamma   90.00
#
_symmetry.space_group_name_H-M   'P 1'
#
loop_
_entity.id
_entity.type
_entity.pdbx_description
1 polymer ?
#
loop_
_entity_poly.entity_id
_entity_poly.type
_entity_poly.pdbx_seq_one_letter_code
_entity_poly.pdbx_strand_id
1 'polypeptide(L)'
;MDSNVGTQHRILKRGALIYYAGSAIFASGIALLALGVAFIMMQKIHYGSEPGEIFLSSIFIGVGATMILTGMNMMMRQTRYGYYLVGASTFASLFALLVFTYNYPQKWYYPLINYVLALYVVGLLVLVGNAFANVVLWMIEGEPGVAVKKEGLRIYTDEEIERDIEDATRKSIELSASELTFKEPYAEDVKYGRIFRETRGTTTRIKDNLDEVTSLVKTVNPGGRIKSGSAEIESASKNLVDILRVGSVKKSKSREIKDKVVARWKGFIH
;
A
#
# COMPACT_ATOMS: atom_id res chain seq x y z
N MET A 1 -8.02 -26.69 14.46
CA MET A 1 -8.07 -25.36 13.80
C MET A 1 -7.99 -24.20 14.80
N ASP A 2 -7.78 -24.49 16.09
CA ASP A 2 -7.97 -23.54 17.19
C ASP A 2 -6.72 -22.71 17.56
N SER A 3 -5.54 -23.09 17.06
CA SER A 3 -4.31 -22.33 17.31
C SER A 3 -4.27 -20.97 16.61
N ASN A 4 -5.06 -20.76 15.55
CA ASN A 4 -5.06 -19.51 14.78
C ASN A 4 -5.90 -18.41 15.44
N VAL A 5 -6.99 -18.77 16.13
CA VAL A 5 -7.91 -17.81 16.78
C VAL A 5 -7.25 -17.15 17.99
N GLY A 6 -6.55 -17.93 18.83
CA GLY A 6 -5.81 -17.40 19.98
C GLY A 6 -4.63 -16.49 19.58
N THR A 7 -4.01 -16.76 18.43
CA THR A 7 -2.87 -15.97 17.92
C THR A 7 -3.34 -14.65 17.33
N GLN A 8 -4.43 -14.62 16.57
CA GLN A 8 -5.01 -13.37 16.06
C GLN A 8 -5.52 -12.46 17.18
N HIS A 9 -6.15 -13.02 18.22
CA HIS A 9 -6.65 -12.21 19.34
C HIS A 9 -5.50 -11.52 20.12
N ARG A 10 -4.35 -12.18 20.29
CA ARG A 10 -3.16 -11.59 20.92
C ARG A 10 -2.52 -10.48 20.08
N ILE A 11 -2.52 -10.59 18.76
CA ILE A 11 -1.96 -9.59 17.85
C ILE A 11 -2.81 -8.31 17.87
N LEU A 12 -4.14 -8.46 17.84
CA LEU A 12 -5.08 -7.32 17.95
C LEU A 12 -4.94 -6.59 19.29
N LYS A 13 -4.83 -7.31 20.41
CA LYS A 13 -4.60 -6.70 21.72
C LYS A 13 -3.27 -5.96 21.80
N ARG A 14 -2.20 -6.48 21.19
CA ARG A 14 -0.88 -5.82 21.15
C ARG A 14 -0.92 -4.52 20.34
N GLY A 15 -1.61 -4.50 19.20
CA GLY A 15 -1.76 -3.28 18.40
C GLY A 15 -2.51 -2.18 19.15
N ALA A 16 -3.63 -2.53 19.80
CA ALA A 16 -4.39 -1.59 20.62
C ALA A 16 -3.56 -1.04 21.81
N LEU A 17 -2.81 -1.89 22.50
CA LEU A 17 -1.97 -1.47 23.62
C LEU A 17 -0.88 -0.49 23.19
N ILE A 18 -0.20 -0.75 22.06
CA ILE A 18 0.83 0.16 21.52
C ILE A 18 0.21 1.51 21.15
N TYR A 19 -1.00 1.51 20.59
CA TYR A 19 -1.72 2.73 20.25
C TYR A 19 -2.08 3.56 21.50
N TYR A 20 -2.62 2.94 22.55
CA TYR A 20 -2.94 3.64 23.80
C TYR A 20 -1.68 4.15 24.51
N ALA A 21 -0.61 3.34 24.54
CA ALA A 21 0.68 3.75 25.08
C ALA A 21 1.26 4.94 24.29
N GLY A 22 1.23 4.87 22.96
CA GLY A 22 1.65 5.96 22.08
C GLY A 22 0.84 7.24 22.31
N SER A 23 -0.48 7.11 22.49
CA SER A 23 -1.37 8.24 22.81
C SER A 23 -1.03 8.90 24.14
N ALA A 24 -0.75 8.11 25.19
CA ALA A 24 -0.35 8.64 26.49
C ALA A 24 1.03 9.34 26.43
N ILE A 25 1.99 8.76 25.69
CA ILE A 25 3.31 9.36 25.46
C ILE A 25 3.18 10.67 24.67
N PHE A 26 2.33 10.70 23.65
CA PHE A 26 2.05 11.89 22.86
C PHE A 26 1.43 13.01 23.73
N ALA A 27 0.39 12.69 24.49
CA ALA A 27 -0.30 13.65 25.35
C ALA A 27 0.63 14.21 26.46
N SER A 28 1.42 13.35 27.09
CA SER A 28 2.43 13.79 28.07
C SER A 28 3.52 14.65 27.44
N GLY A 29 3.94 14.35 26.21
CA GLY A 29 4.84 15.21 25.44
C GLY A 29 4.27 16.62 25.18
N ILE A 30 2.98 16.71 24.82
CA ILE A 30 2.29 18.01 24.66
C ILE A 30 2.27 18.77 25.98
N ALA A 31 1.89 18.11 27.08
CA ALA A 31 1.85 18.74 28.40
C ALA A 31 3.23 19.26 28.82
N LEU A 32 4.29 18.49 28.56
CA LEU A 32 5.66 18.87 28.89
C LEU A 32 6.15 20.04 28.03
N LEU A 33 5.80 20.07 26.75
CA LEU A 33 6.13 21.16 25.84
C LEU A 33 5.39 22.45 26.26
N ALA A 34 4.10 22.35 26.60
CA ALA A 34 3.33 23.46 27.13
C ALA A 34 3.90 23.99 28.45
N LEU A 35 4.33 23.10 29.35
CA LEU A 35 5.03 23.45 30.58
C LEU A 35 6.35 24.18 30.27
N GLY A 36 7.14 23.70 29.31
CA GLY A 36 8.38 24.34 28.88
C GLY A 36 8.16 25.75 28.33
N VAL A 37 7.15 25.94 27.49
CA VAL A 37 6.77 27.25 26.95
C VAL A 37 6.30 28.19 28.06
N ALA A 38 5.43 27.71 28.96
CA ALA A 38 4.98 28.49 30.11
C ALA A 38 6.14 28.90 31.01
N PHE A 39 7.09 27.98 31.25
CA PHE A 39 8.28 28.25 32.04
C PHE A 39 9.17 29.33 31.40
N ILE A 40 9.39 29.29 30.09
CA ILE A 40 10.12 30.33 29.35
C ILE A 40 9.45 31.70 29.51
N MET A 41 8.13 31.74 29.40
CA MET A 41 7.36 32.99 29.55
C MET A 41 7.42 33.54 30.98
N MET A 42 7.29 32.66 31.98
CA MET A 42 7.32 33.06 33.40
C MET A 42 8.69 33.59 33.82
N GLN A 43 9.76 32.88 33.46
CA GLN A 43 11.13 33.28 33.83
C GLN A 43 11.75 34.29 32.85
N LYS A 44 11.03 34.65 31.77
CA LYS A 44 11.51 35.58 30.74
C LYS A 44 12.91 35.23 30.25
N ILE A 45 13.12 33.96 29.93
CA ILE A 45 14.45 33.39 29.69
C ILE A 45 15.17 34.16 28.59
N HIS A 46 16.37 34.64 28.90
CA HIS A 46 17.30 35.27 27.97
C HIS A 46 18.67 34.60 28.03
N TYR A 47 19.58 34.98 27.13
CA TYR A 47 20.91 34.36 27.04
C TYR A 47 21.79 34.52 28.29
N GLY A 48 21.41 35.43 29.20
CA GLY A 48 22.08 35.70 30.46
C GLY A 48 21.27 35.22 31.68
N SER A 49 20.17 34.51 31.47
CA SER A 49 19.41 33.87 32.54
C SER A 49 20.27 32.89 33.32
N GLU A 50 19.85 32.57 34.54
CA GLU A 50 20.57 31.59 35.34
C GLU A 50 20.69 30.26 34.58
N PRO A 51 21.86 29.58 34.63
CA PRO A 51 22.04 28.35 33.89
C PRO A 51 20.97 27.30 34.18
N GLY A 52 20.46 27.24 35.42
CA GLY A 52 19.39 26.33 35.82
C GLY A 52 18.09 26.53 35.04
N GLU A 53 17.72 27.77 34.71
CA GLU A 53 16.49 28.08 33.97
C GLU A 53 16.61 27.64 32.50
N ILE A 54 17.76 27.91 31.88
CA ILE A 54 18.08 27.47 30.51
C ILE A 54 18.12 25.94 30.45
N PHE A 55 18.71 25.30 31.46
CA PHE A 55 18.75 23.84 31.56
C PHE A 55 17.33 23.25 31.63
N LEU A 56 16.49 23.71 32.56
CA LEU A 56 15.15 23.16 32.76
C LEU A 56 14.26 23.33 31.53
N SER A 57 14.28 24.52 30.93
CA SER A 57 13.51 24.83 29.72
C SER A 57 13.95 23.96 28.53
N SER A 58 15.26 23.78 28.35
CA SER A 58 15.81 22.90 27.30
C SER A 58 15.40 21.44 27.48
N ILE A 59 15.37 20.95 28.72
CA ILE A 59 14.91 19.58 29.03
C ILE A 59 13.42 19.43 28.76
N PHE A 60 12.57 20.36 29.21
CA PHE A 60 11.13 20.27 28.97
C PHE A 60 10.79 20.27 27.49
N ILE A 61 11.39 21.17 26.71
CA ILE A 61 11.20 21.22 25.26
C ILE A 61 11.78 19.99 24.58
N GLY A 62 13.01 19.61 24.93
CA GLY A 62 13.72 18.50 24.28
C GLY A 62 13.04 17.15 24.50
N VAL A 63 12.73 16.84 25.76
CA VAL A 63 12.01 15.60 26.10
C VAL A 63 10.59 15.66 25.53
N GLY A 64 9.90 16.80 25.64
CA GLY A 64 8.54 16.97 25.13
C GLY A 64 8.45 16.72 23.62
N ALA A 65 9.33 17.34 22.82
CA ALA A 65 9.38 17.14 21.38
C ALA A 65 9.69 15.68 21.00
N THR A 66 10.63 15.04 21.70
CA THR A 66 10.95 13.62 21.48
C THR A 66 9.75 12.72 21.80
N MET A 67 9.04 12.96 22.90
CA MET A 67 7.86 12.20 23.30
C MET A 67 6.72 12.36 22.30
N ILE A 68 6.46 13.60 21.83
CA ILE A 68 5.45 13.86 20.80
C ILE A 68 5.73 13.03 19.55
N LEU A 69 6.94 13.10 19.00
CA LEU A 69 7.28 12.38 17.78
C LEU A 69 7.29 10.85 17.97
N THR A 70 7.75 10.37 19.11
CA THR A 70 7.72 8.95 19.46
C THR A 70 6.28 8.44 19.58
N GLY A 71 5.43 9.20 20.28
CA GLY A 71 4.00 8.89 20.47
C GLY A 71 3.24 8.87 19.14
N MET A 72 3.43 9.89 18.29
CA MET A 72 2.88 9.92 16.94
C MET A 72 3.28 8.66 16.15
N ASN A 73 4.57 8.34 16.16
CA ASN A 73 5.10 7.16 15.49
C ASN A 73 4.43 5.87 15.98
N MET A 74 4.23 5.70 17.29
CA MET A 74 3.56 4.52 17.87
C MET A 74 2.08 4.41 17.52
N MET A 75 1.39 5.54 17.31
CA MET A 75 -0.02 5.57 16.92
C MET A 75 -0.24 5.15 15.45
N MET A 76 0.80 5.20 14.62
CA MET A 76 0.75 4.74 13.23
C MET A 76 1.04 3.24 13.11
N ARG A 77 0.42 2.60 12.12
CA ARG A 77 0.73 1.21 11.77
C ARG A 77 2.11 1.15 11.11
N GLN A 78 3.11 0.70 11.87
CA GLN A 78 4.48 0.60 11.37
C GLN A 78 4.84 -0.79 10.85
N THR A 79 5.78 -0.82 9.91
CA THR A 79 6.46 -2.06 9.54
C THR A 79 7.37 -2.54 10.68
N ARG A 80 7.83 -3.80 10.64
CA ARG A 80 8.76 -4.33 11.65
C ARG A 80 10.04 -3.49 11.77
N TYR A 81 10.56 -2.98 10.65
CA TYR A 81 11.73 -2.11 10.63
C TYR A 81 11.41 -0.70 11.16
N GLY A 82 10.20 -0.19 10.91
CA GLY A 82 9.73 1.08 11.47
C GLY A 82 9.84 1.10 13.00
N TYR A 83 9.37 0.06 13.70
CA TYR A 83 9.46 0.02 15.15
C TYR A 83 10.91 0.06 15.68
N TYR A 84 11.85 -0.58 14.99
CA TYR A 84 13.28 -0.49 15.35
C TYR A 84 13.83 0.91 15.11
N LEU A 85 13.45 1.55 13.98
CA LEU A 85 13.81 2.94 13.67
C LEU A 85 13.30 3.89 14.75
N VAL A 86 12.05 3.75 15.19
CA VAL A 86 11.50 4.57 16.29
C VAL A 86 12.33 4.39 17.55
N GLY A 87 12.54 3.15 17.99
CA GLY A 87 13.32 2.88 19.21
C GLY A 87 14.74 3.44 19.15
N ALA A 88 15.45 3.24 18.03
CA ALA A 88 16.80 3.75 17.84
C ALA A 88 16.85 5.28 17.81
N SER A 89 15.88 5.92 17.18
CA SER A 89 15.84 7.38 17.03
C SER A 89 15.46 8.07 18.34
N THR A 90 14.48 7.54 19.06
CA THR A 90 14.11 7.99 20.41
C THR A 90 15.29 7.80 21.36
N PHE A 91 16.01 6.68 21.28
CA PHE A 91 17.21 6.48 22.07
C PHE A 91 18.30 7.50 21.73
N ALA A 92 18.55 7.75 20.44
CA ALA A 92 19.54 8.73 20.00
C ALA A 92 19.22 10.15 20.49
N SER A 93 17.96 10.58 20.42
CA SER A 93 17.57 11.92 20.89
C SER A 93 17.62 12.04 22.42
N LEU A 94 17.16 11.03 23.17
CA LEU A 94 17.27 11.01 24.63
C LEU A 94 18.73 10.92 25.09
N PHE A 95 19.57 10.16 24.39
CA PHE A 95 21.00 10.07 24.67
C PHE A 95 21.68 11.43 24.45
N ALA A 96 21.33 12.16 23.40
CA ALA A 96 21.82 13.53 23.20
C ALA A 96 21.43 14.46 24.36
N LEU A 97 20.18 14.38 24.85
CA LEU A 97 19.74 15.14 26.01
C LEU A 97 20.43 14.73 27.32
N LEU A 98 20.79 13.45 27.45
CA LEU A 98 21.57 12.95 28.58
C LEU A 98 22.99 13.51 28.55
N VAL A 99 23.63 13.52 27.37
CA VAL A 99 24.95 14.15 27.18
C VAL A 99 24.88 15.65 27.46
N PHE A 100 23.82 16.34 27.03
CA PHE A 100 23.56 17.74 27.40
C PHE A 100 23.50 17.90 28.93
N THR A 101 22.70 17.08 29.60
CA THR A 101 22.53 17.12 31.07
C THR A 101 23.85 16.95 31.82
N TYR A 102 24.73 16.07 31.34
CA TYR A 102 26.00 15.81 32.03
C TYR A 102 27.05 16.93 31.80
N ASN A 103 26.98 17.64 30.68
CA ASN A 103 28.03 18.61 30.30
C ASN A 103 27.61 20.07 30.56
N TYR A 104 26.32 20.37 30.57
CA TYR A 104 25.83 21.71 30.86
C TYR A 104 25.79 21.97 32.39
N PRO A 105 26.22 23.14 32.90
CA PRO A 105 26.74 24.30 32.17
C PRO A 105 28.27 24.33 32.03
N GLN A 106 29.00 23.54 32.81
CA GLN A 106 30.46 23.70 33.02
C GLN A 106 31.32 23.33 31.82
N LYS A 107 30.87 22.38 30.98
CA LYS A 107 31.58 21.87 29.80
C LYS A 107 30.83 22.17 28.50
N TRP A 108 29.98 23.19 28.51
CA TRP A 108 29.16 23.56 27.36
C TRP A 108 29.91 24.53 26.44
N TYR A 109 30.89 24.00 25.70
CA TYR A 109 31.69 24.77 24.75
C TYR A 109 31.80 24.09 23.39
N TYR A 110 32.18 24.86 22.38
CA TYR A 110 32.44 24.37 21.04
C TYR A 110 33.66 23.43 21.02
N PRO A 111 33.64 22.29 20.31
CA PRO A 111 32.63 21.84 19.35
C PRO A 111 31.55 20.90 19.92
N LEU A 112 31.59 20.58 21.22
CA LEU A 112 30.70 19.59 21.84
C LEU A 112 29.22 19.91 21.62
N ILE A 113 28.86 21.19 21.72
CA ILE A 113 27.49 21.70 21.51
C ILE A 113 26.95 21.23 20.15
N ASN A 114 27.75 21.34 19.09
CA ASN A 114 27.32 20.99 17.75
C ASN A 114 27.12 19.49 17.59
N TYR A 115 27.97 18.66 18.19
CA TYR A 115 27.80 17.22 18.11
C TYR A 115 26.55 16.74 18.86
N VAL A 116 26.28 17.31 20.04
CA VAL A 116 25.07 17.00 20.81
C VAL A 116 23.82 17.45 20.06
N LEU A 117 23.81 18.68 19.56
CA LEU A 117 22.68 19.21 18.79
C LEU A 117 22.46 18.42 17.49
N ALA A 118 23.53 18.11 16.75
CA ALA A 118 23.44 17.32 15.52
C ALA A 118 22.85 15.92 15.80
N LEU A 119 23.32 15.24 16.84
CA LEU A 119 22.78 13.92 17.22
C LEU A 119 21.29 14.01 17.59
N TYR A 120 20.91 15.03 18.35
CA TYR A 120 19.52 15.27 18.71
C TYR A 120 18.64 15.52 17.47
N VAL A 121 19.07 16.42 16.58
CA VAL A 121 18.36 16.76 15.33
C VAL A 121 18.25 15.56 14.41
N VAL A 122 19.32 14.78 14.23
CA VAL A 122 19.28 13.54 13.43
C VAL A 122 18.24 12.57 13.99
N GLY A 123 18.18 12.39 15.31
CA GLY A 123 17.15 11.57 15.95
C GLY A 123 15.73 12.05 15.65
N LEU A 124 15.47 13.35 15.77
CA LEU A 124 14.16 13.92 15.43
C LEU A 124 13.82 13.78 13.94
N LEU A 125 14.77 14.02 13.05
CA LEU A 125 14.57 13.91 11.61
C LEU A 125 14.24 12.48 11.18
N VAL A 126 14.88 11.48 11.79
CA VAL A 126 14.54 10.07 11.52
C VAL A 126 13.14 9.74 12.03
N LEU A 127 12.72 10.25 13.20
CA LEU A 127 11.35 10.07 13.68
C LEU A 127 10.32 10.73 12.75
N VAL A 128 10.58 11.95 12.29
CA VAL A 128 9.71 12.66 11.33
C VAL A 128 9.68 11.93 9.99
N GLY A 129 10.84 11.52 9.46
CA GLY A 129 10.94 10.80 8.21
C GLY A 129 10.24 9.44 8.25
N ASN A 130 10.34 8.72 9.38
CA ASN A 130 9.62 7.46 9.58
C ASN A 130 8.11 7.69 9.67
N ALA A 131 7.66 8.74 10.36
CA ALA A 131 6.25 9.12 10.38
C ALA A 131 5.72 9.44 8.98
N PHE A 132 6.44 10.28 8.23
CA PHE A 132 6.08 10.66 6.88
C PHE A 132 6.05 9.45 5.93
N ALA A 133 7.07 8.59 5.95
CA ALA A 133 7.13 7.40 5.12
C ALA A 133 5.95 6.45 5.36
N ASN A 134 5.54 6.27 6.62
CA ASN A 134 4.37 5.43 6.94
C ASN A 134 3.07 6.06 6.46
N VAL A 135 2.92 7.38 6.53
CA VAL A 135 1.75 8.10 6.01
C VAL A 135 1.68 8.01 4.48
N VAL A 136 2.79 8.19 3.79
CA VAL A 136 2.88 8.04 2.33
C VAL A 136 2.57 6.60 1.90
N LEU A 137 3.14 5.62 2.60
CA LEU A 137 2.85 4.20 2.33
C LEU A 137 1.36 3.91 2.52
N TRP A 138 0.75 4.45 3.58
CA TRP A 138 -0.68 4.30 3.82
C TRP A 138 -1.54 4.95 2.72
N MET A 139 -1.14 6.11 2.18
CA MET A 139 -1.82 6.71 1.04
C MET A 139 -1.73 5.86 -0.23
N ILE A 140 -0.54 5.30 -0.52
CA ILE A 140 -0.32 4.43 -1.68
C ILE A 140 -1.11 3.12 -1.55
N GLU A 141 -1.10 2.52 -0.36
CA GLU A 141 -1.89 1.32 -0.06
C GLU A 141 -3.41 1.61 0.03
N GLY A 142 -3.76 2.87 0.28
CA GLY A 142 -5.12 3.37 0.45
C GLY A 142 -5.82 3.74 -0.85
N GLU A 143 -5.15 3.70 -2.01
CA GLU A 143 -5.83 3.69 -3.30
C GLU A 143 -6.42 2.30 -3.53
N PRO A 144 -7.77 2.12 -3.53
CA PRO A 144 -8.37 0.89 -3.99
C PRO A 144 -8.30 0.87 -5.52
N GLY A 145 -7.10 0.69 -6.06
CA GLY A 145 -6.92 0.18 -7.42
C GLY A 145 -7.45 -1.24 -7.46
N VAL A 146 -8.78 -1.37 -7.58
CA VAL A 146 -9.53 -2.62 -7.62
C VAL A 146 -9.16 -3.51 -6.45
N ALA A 147 -9.85 -3.33 -5.33
CA ALA A 147 -10.02 -4.41 -4.37
C ALA A 147 -10.65 -5.62 -5.10
N VAL A 148 -9.81 -6.44 -5.74
CA VAL A 148 -10.10 -7.84 -5.93
C VAL A 148 -10.15 -8.38 -4.53
N LYS A 149 -11.34 -8.26 -3.93
CA LYS A 149 -11.83 -9.15 -2.90
C LYS A 149 -11.30 -10.52 -3.30
N LYS A 150 -10.29 -11.03 -2.58
CA LYS A 150 -10.12 -12.46 -2.44
C LYS A 150 -11.33 -12.93 -1.63
N GLU A 151 -12.51 -12.87 -2.23
CA GLU A 151 -13.52 -13.86 -1.96
C GLU A 151 -12.81 -15.18 -2.20
N GLY A 152 -12.74 -15.98 -1.13
CA GLY A 152 -12.11 -17.29 -1.19
C GLY A 152 -12.59 -17.98 -2.45
N LEU A 153 -11.69 -18.69 -3.12
CA LEU A 153 -11.97 -19.44 -4.34
C LEU A 153 -13.21 -20.31 -4.09
N ARG A 154 -14.40 -19.77 -4.35
CA ARG A 154 -15.64 -20.51 -4.40
C ARG A 154 -15.50 -21.22 -5.71
N ILE A 155 -15.08 -22.48 -5.63
CA ILE A 155 -15.21 -23.38 -6.75
C ILE A 155 -16.70 -23.52 -6.92
N TYR A 156 -17.26 -22.74 -7.84
CA TYR A 156 -18.63 -22.91 -8.29
C TYR A 156 -18.73 -24.33 -8.84
N THR A 157 -19.75 -25.07 -8.41
CA THR A 157 -20.07 -26.32 -9.09
C THR A 157 -20.75 -25.98 -10.41
N ASP A 158 -20.67 -26.87 -11.39
CA ASP A 158 -21.25 -26.63 -12.72
C ASP A 158 -22.77 -26.34 -12.62
N GLU A 159 -23.45 -26.90 -11.62
CA GLU A 159 -24.87 -26.66 -11.34
C GLU A 159 -25.18 -25.25 -10.81
N GLU A 160 -24.25 -24.61 -10.10
CA GLU A 160 -24.43 -23.22 -9.65
C GLU A 160 -24.22 -22.25 -10.82
N ILE A 161 -23.27 -22.55 -11.71
CA ILE A 161 -23.02 -21.76 -12.92
C ILE A 161 -24.22 -21.83 -13.87
N GLU A 162 -24.77 -23.02 -14.08
CA GLU A 162 -25.93 -23.21 -14.96
C GLU A 162 -27.17 -22.44 -14.44
N ARG A 163 -27.39 -22.47 -13.13
CA ARG A 163 -28.51 -21.75 -12.50
C ARG A 163 -28.37 -20.23 -12.62
N ASP A 164 -27.17 -19.69 -12.44
CA ASP A 164 -26.92 -18.25 -12.60
C ASP A 164 -27.08 -17.80 -14.05
N ILE A 165 -26.71 -18.64 -15.02
CA ILE A 165 -26.93 -18.38 -16.45
C ILE A 165 -28.42 -18.38 -16.78
N GLU A 166 -29.19 -19.36 -16.28
CA GLU A 166 -30.64 -19.42 -16.48
C GLU A 166 -31.38 -18.23 -15.86
N ASP A 167 -30.99 -17.82 -14.64
CA ASP A 167 -31.59 -16.66 -13.98
C ASP A 167 -31.22 -15.35 -14.71
N ALA A 168 -29.97 -15.20 -15.16
CA ALA A 168 -29.55 -14.04 -15.93
C ALA A 168 -30.25 -13.95 -17.30
N THR A 169 -30.41 -15.09 -17.99
CA THR A 169 -31.10 -15.13 -19.28
C THR A 169 -32.59 -14.86 -19.13
N ARG A 170 -33.26 -15.45 -18.14
CA ARG A 170 -34.66 -15.14 -17.83
C ARG A 170 -34.85 -13.65 -17.54
N LYS A 171 -33.99 -13.08 -16.70
CA LYS A 171 -34.04 -11.65 -16.37
C LYS A 171 -33.77 -10.76 -17.58
N SER A 172 -32.87 -11.16 -18.47
CA SER A 172 -32.62 -10.44 -19.73
C SER A 172 -33.81 -10.47 -20.68
N ILE A 173 -34.56 -11.59 -20.72
CA ILE A 173 -35.77 -11.73 -21.54
C ILE A 173 -36.90 -10.90 -20.95
N GLU A 174 -37.09 -10.91 -19.63
CA GLU A 174 -38.07 -10.08 -18.94
C GLU A 174 -37.80 -8.58 -19.16
N LEU A 175 -36.54 -8.16 -19.03
CA LEU A 175 -36.12 -6.78 -19.32
C LEU A 175 -36.37 -6.41 -20.78
N SER A 176 -35.99 -7.28 -21.72
CA SER A 176 -36.22 -7.07 -23.16
C SER A 176 -37.70 -7.04 -23.54
N ALA A 177 -38.54 -7.82 -22.86
CA ALA A 177 -39.99 -7.83 -23.06
C ALA A 177 -40.65 -6.58 -22.47
N SER A 178 -40.12 -6.04 -21.37
CA SER A 178 -40.65 -4.83 -20.72
C SER A 178 -40.29 -3.52 -21.44
N GLU A 179 -39.27 -3.52 -22.30
CA GLU A 179 -38.74 -2.30 -22.96
C GLU A 179 -39.21 -2.12 -24.42
N LEU A 180 -39.86 -3.11 -25.03
CA LEU A 180 -40.43 -2.99 -26.38
C LEU A 180 -41.82 -2.35 -26.36
N THR A 181 -41.89 -1.07 -25.99
CA THR A 181 -43.01 -0.22 -26.40
C THR A 181 -42.70 0.36 -27.78
N PHE A 182 -43.18 -0.32 -28.82
CA PHE A 182 -43.22 0.26 -30.17
C PHE A 182 -44.14 1.48 -30.15
N LYS A 183 -43.57 2.69 -30.14
CA LYS A 183 -44.30 3.88 -30.53
C LYS A 183 -44.47 3.82 -32.04
N GLU A 184 -45.63 3.40 -32.51
CA GLU A 184 -46.08 3.71 -33.87
C GLU A 184 -46.23 5.24 -33.96
N PRO A 185 -45.43 5.95 -34.76
CA PRO A 185 -45.74 7.33 -35.05
C PRO A 185 -46.88 7.31 -36.05
N TYR A 186 -48.05 7.81 -35.63
CA TYR A 186 -49.05 8.34 -36.55
C TYR A 186 -48.37 9.38 -37.44
N ALA A 187 -47.99 8.97 -38.64
CA ALA A 187 -47.54 9.84 -39.71
C ALA A 187 -48.74 10.17 -40.60
N GLU A 188 -49.68 10.96 -40.07
CA GLU A 188 -50.54 11.77 -40.92
C GLU A 188 -49.64 12.85 -41.56
N ASP A 189 -49.66 12.93 -42.89
CA ASP A 189 -48.94 13.89 -43.74
C ASP A 189 -47.49 13.60 -44.19
N VAL A 190 -47.23 12.41 -44.75
CA VAL A 190 -46.08 12.23 -45.68
C VAL A 190 -46.58 12.00 -47.11
N LYS A 191 -46.55 13.07 -47.92
CA LYS A 191 -46.79 13.01 -49.37
C LYS A 191 -45.62 12.31 -50.08
N TYR A 192 -45.89 11.13 -50.65
CA TYR A 192 -44.93 10.43 -51.51
C TYR A 192 -44.74 11.17 -52.85
N GLY A 193 -43.57 11.77 -53.04
CA GLY A 193 -43.14 12.37 -54.30
C GLY A 193 -42.75 11.32 -55.34
N ARG A 194 -43.26 11.47 -56.56
CA ARG A 194 -42.97 10.63 -57.74
C ARG A 194 -41.59 10.93 -58.32
N ILE A 195 -40.50 10.35 -57.82
CA ILE A 195 -39.29 10.06 -58.63
C ILE A 195 -38.52 8.99 -57.81
N PHE A 196 -38.27 7.75 -58.22
CA PHE A 196 -37.49 7.28 -59.36
C PHE A 196 -37.80 5.78 -59.57
N ARG A 197 -38.27 5.43 -60.76
CA ARG A 197 -38.07 4.08 -61.33
C ARG A 197 -36.69 4.10 -61.99
N GLU A 198 -35.70 3.42 -61.42
CA GLU A 198 -34.48 3.10 -62.15
C GLU A 198 -34.05 1.65 -61.89
N THR A 199 -34.18 0.89 -62.97
CA THR A 199 -33.38 -0.23 -63.49
C THR A 199 -32.48 -1.00 -62.52
N ARG A 200 -32.79 -2.29 -62.39
CA ARG A 200 -31.98 -3.35 -61.78
C ARG A 200 -30.58 -3.38 -62.42
N GLY A 201 -29.60 -2.77 -61.75
CA GLY A 201 -28.19 -2.84 -62.15
C GLY A 201 -27.61 -4.23 -61.90
N THR A 202 -26.88 -4.74 -62.88
CA THR A 202 -26.18 -6.03 -62.88
C THR A 202 -25.17 -6.10 -61.73
N THR A 203 -25.33 -7.05 -60.82
CA THR A 203 -24.39 -7.28 -59.71
C THR A 203 -23.18 -8.05 -60.21
N THR A 204 -22.05 -7.39 -60.46
CA THR A 204 -20.76 -8.06 -60.63
C THR A 204 -20.16 -8.32 -59.26
N ARG A 205 -20.09 -9.59 -58.84
CA ARG A 205 -19.34 -10.01 -57.65
C ARG A 205 -17.85 -10.00 -57.97
N ILE A 206 -17.15 -8.97 -57.54
CA ILE A 206 -15.69 -8.98 -57.46
C ILE A 206 -15.33 -9.57 -56.10
N LYS A 207 -14.54 -10.66 -56.11
CA LYS A 207 -13.98 -11.28 -54.91
C LYS A 207 -12.74 -10.49 -54.51
N ASP A 208 -12.93 -9.46 -53.68
CA ASP A 208 -11.81 -8.85 -52.97
C ASP A 208 -11.47 -9.71 -51.75
N ASN A 209 -10.22 -10.19 -51.71
CA ASN A 209 -9.68 -10.90 -50.56
C ASN A 209 -9.23 -9.85 -49.53
N LEU A 210 -10.17 -9.40 -48.70
CA LEU A 210 -9.90 -8.51 -47.57
C LEU A 210 -9.54 -9.36 -46.34
N ASP A 211 -8.27 -9.33 -45.93
CA ASP A 211 -7.75 -10.03 -44.74
C ASP A 211 -8.46 -9.62 -43.43
N GLU A 212 -9.19 -8.50 -43.42
CA GLU A 212 -9.92 -8.00 -42.25
C GLU A 212 -11.14 -8.84 -41.86
N VAL A 213 -11.68 -9.69 -42.74
CA VAL A 213 -12.88 -10.50 -42.46
C VAL A 213 -12.60 -11.63 -41.45
N THR A 214 -11.33 -11.96 -41.18
CA THR A 214 -10.97 -12.94 -40.14
C THR A 214 -11.25 -12.43 -38.72
N SER A 215 -11.31 -11.11 -38.51
CA SER A 215 -11.64 -10.52 -37.21
C SER A 215 -13.14 -10.57 -36.90
N LEU A 216 -14.00 -10.50 -37.93
CA LEU A 216 -15.46 -10.53 -37.79
C LEU A 216 -16.02 -11.95 -37.66
N VAL A 217 -15.37 -12.95 -38.28
CA VAL A 217 -15.74 -14.37 -38.09
C VAL A 217 -15.48 -14.84 -36.65
N LYS A 218 -14.49 -14.25 -35.95
CA LYS A 218 -14.22 -14.53 -34.53
C LYS A 218 -15.34 -14.10 -33.58
N THR A 219 -16.16 -13.12 -33.99
CA THR A 219 -17.25 -12.61 -33.17
C THR A 219 -18.56 -13.36 -33.39
N VAL A 220 -18.74 -14.00 -34.56
CA VAL A 220 -20.01 -14.64 -34.94
C VAL A 220 -20.11 -16.12 -34.52
N ASN A 221 -19.00 -16.82 -34.29
CA ASN A 221 -19.04 -18.25 -33.89
C ASN A 221 -18.11 -18.57 -32.69
N PRO A 222 -18.58 -18.40 -31.44
CA PRO A 222 -17.82 -18.70 -30.22
C PRO A 222 -17.84 -20.21 -29.87
N GLY A 223 -17.51 -21.07 -30.86
CA GLY A 223 -17.50 -22.52 -30.69
C GLY A 223 -16.74 -23.31 -31.77
N GLY A 224 -16.25 -22.64 -32.82
CA GLY A 224 -15.44 -23.28 -33.86
C GLY A 224 -14.01 -23.52 -33.38
N ARG A 225 -13.69 -24.76 -32.99
CA ARG A 225 -12.30 -25.18 -32.75
C ARG A 225 -11.50 -25.08 -34.05
N ILE A 226 -10.70 -24.02 -34.18
CA ILE A 226 -9.63 -23.97 -35.17
C ILE A 226 -8.51 -24.87 -34.64
N LYS A 227 -8.15 -25.91 -35.40
CA LYS A 227 -6.93 -26.71 -35.18
C LYS A 227 -5.73 -25.81 -35.45
N SER A 228 -5.33 -24.98 -34.49
CA SER A 228 -4.01 -24.36 -34.49
C SER A 228 -2.98 -25.45 -34.19
N GLY A 229 -1.97 -25.53 -35.05
CA GLY A 229 -0.93 -26.56 -34.98
C GLY A 229 -0.19 -26.52 -33.64
N SER A 230 0.07 -27.69 -33.09
CA SER A 230 0.74 -27.96 -31.82
C SER A 230 2.11 -27.27 -31.63
N ALA A 231 2.70 -26.73 -32.69
CA ALA A 231 4.02 -26.11 -32.67
C ALA A 231 4.10 -24.80 -31.85
N GLU A 232 3.06 -23.95 -31.89
CA GLU A 232 3.07 -22.68 -31.16
C GLU A 232 2.87 -22.90 -29.66
N ILE A 233 1.99 -23.84 -29.28
CA ILE A 233 1.71 -24.23 -27.90
C ILE A 233 2.93 -24.93 -27.26
N GLU A 234 3.65 -25.76 -28.02
CA GLU A 234 4.88 -26.38 -27.54
C GLU A 234 6.00 -25.35 -27.30
N SER A 235 6.10 -24.31 -28.14
CA SER A 235 7.10 -23.25 -27.96
C SER A 235 6.81 -22.41 -26.70
N ALA A 236 5.54 -22.10 -26.45
CA ALA A 236 5.11 -21.36 -25.28
C ALA A 236 5.31 -22.19 -23.99
N SER A 237 5.05 -23.50 -24.05
CA SER A 237 5.29 -24.43 -22.94
C SER A 237 6.78 -24.58 -22.64
N LYS A 238 7.64 -24.72 -23.65
CA LYS A 238 9.11 -24.74 -23.47
C LYS A 238 9.64 -23.46 -22.84
N ASN A 239 9.19 -22.30 -23.31
CA ASN A 239 9.59 -21.01 -22.76
C ASN A 239 9.17 -20.84 -21.29
N LEU A 240 7.97 -21.31 -20.92
CA LEU A 240 7.51 -21.32 -19.53
C LEU A 240 8.35 -22.25 -18.64
N VAL A 241 8.72 -23.43 -19.14
CA VAL A 241 9.58 -24.38 -18.41
C VAL A 241 10.98 -23.81 -18.20
N ASP A 242 11.57 -23.14 -19.20
CA ASP A 242 12.88 -22.51 -19.08
C ASP A 242 12.86 -21.32 -18.11
N ILE A 243 11.82 -20.50 -18.12
CA ILE A 243 11.65 -19.40 -17.14
C ILE A 243 11.51 -19.96 -15.70
N LEU A 244 10.77 -21.06 -15.52
CA LEU A 244 10.61 -21.71 -14.22
C LEU A 244 11.91 -22.37 -13.72
N ARG A 245 12.74 -22.92 -14.62
CA ARG A 245 14.06 -23.46 -14.26
C ARG A 245 15.05 -22.37 -13.87
N VAL A 246 15.09 -21.24 -14.59
CA VAL A 246 15.97 -20.11 -14.23
C VAL A 246 15.57 -19.49 -12.88
N GLY A 247 14.27 -19.40 -12.58
CA GLY A 247 13.76 -18.93 -11.29
C GLY A 247 14.07 -19.86 -10.11
N SER A 248 14.03 -21.18 -10.31
CA SER A 248 14.31 -22.16 -9.24
C SER A 248 15.80 -22.27 -8.89
N VAL A 249 16.69 -22.11 -9.88
CA VAL A 249 18.16 -22.08 -9.66
C VAL A 249 18.58 -20.85 -8.83
N LYS A 250 17.94 -19.68 -9.03
CA LYS A 250 18.21 -18.46 -8.25
C LYS A 250 17.78 -18.60 -6.77
N LYS A 251 16.68 -19.29 -6.51
CA LYS A 251 16.21 -19.59 -5.13
C LYS A 251 17.10 -20.60 -4.41
N SER A 252 17.66 -21.58 -5.11
CA SER A 252 18.59 -22.57 -4.55
C SER A 252 19.92 -21.92 -4.12
N LYS A 253 20.56 -21.11 -4.97
CA LYS A 253 21.80 -20.41 -4.62
C LYS A 253 21.64 -19.42 -3.45
N SER A 254 20.48 -18.77 -3.33
CA SER A 254 20.21 -17.85 -2.21
C SER A 254 20.07 -18.57 -0.87
N ARG A 255 19.54 -19.81 -0.86
CA ARG A 255 19.50 -20.66 0.35
C ARG A 255 20.90 -21.15 0.72
N GLU A 256 21.70 -21.60 -0.25
CA GLU A 256 23.05 -22.09 0.00
C GLU A 256 23.98 -21.00 0.59
N ILE A 257 23.84 -19.74 0.15
CA ILE A 257 24.58 -18.61 0.72
C ILE A 257 24.12 -18.30 2.14
N LYS A 258 22.81 -18.36 2.42
CA LYS A 258 22.28 -18.17 3.78
C LYS A 258 22.79 -19.24 4.74
N ASP A 259 22.82 -20.50 4.31
CA ASP A 259 23.26 -21.61 5.16
C ASP A 259 24.77 -21.54 5.44
N LYS A 260 25.59 -21.11 4.46
CA LYS A 260 27.03 -20.85 4.68
C LYS A 260 27.29 -19.69 5.64
N VAL A 261 26.49 -18.62 5.60
CA VAL A 261 26.62 -17.49 6.53
C VAL A 261 26.23 -17.89 7.96
N VAL A 262 25.17 -18.68 8.12
CA VAL A 262 24.72 -19.18 9.43
C VAL A 262 25.73 -20.16 10.04
N ALA A 263 26.33 -21.04 9.24
CA ALA A 263 27.37 -21.96 9.71
C ALA A 263 28.63 -21.22 10.18
N ARG A 264 29.04 -20.17 9.45
CA ARG A 264 30.21 -19.34 9.81
C ARG A 264 30.00 -18.54 11.10
N TRP A 265 28.77 -18.14 11.39
CA TRP A 265 28.43 -17.46 12.65
C TRP A 265 28.42 -18.40 13.87
N LYS A 266 28.01 -19.66 13.69
CA LYS A 266 28.03 -20.64 14.79
C LYS A 266 29.44 -21.09 15.18
N GLY A 267 30.39 -21.08 14.26
CA GLY A 267 31.80 -21.38 14.55
C GLY A 267 32.56 -20.28 15.28
N PHE A 268 31.96 -19.09 15.46
CA PHE A 268 32.59 -17.95 16.15
C PHE A 268 32.11 -17.80 17.61
N ILE A 269 31.19 -18.66 18.06
CA ILE A 269 30.54 -18.62 19.39
C ILE A 269 30.95 -19.85 20.24
N HIS A 270 31.96 -20.61 19.81
CA HIS A 270 32.69 -21.60 20.61
C HIS A 270 34.18 -21.28 20.53
#